data_AF-A0A962QVB3-F1
#
_entry.id   AF-A0A962QVB3-F1
#
_cell.length_a   1.000
_cell.length_b   1.000
_cell.length_c   1.000
_cell.angle_alpha   90.00
_cell.angle_beta   90.00
_cell.angle_gamma   90.00
#
_symmetry.space_group_name_H-M   'P 1'
#
loop_
_entity.id
_entity.type
_entity.pdbx_description
1 polymer ?
#
loop_
_entity_poly.entity_id
_entity_poly.type
_entity_poly.pdbx_seq_one_letter_code
_entity_poly.pdbx_strand_id
1 'polypeptide(L)'
;MSSLRLLTCLLLLLVQVSPAQAHRFAPSLLKVTEIGDQQYAMVWKTPAQGTSNVPLQPLWPDSCEITQANPPQIEGTGKVSSWQMRCSGLGPDGLVGEMLAVKGLPENQASALVMVSLLDGRNYQQVLDAERPEFVIPAESSAGEVMGDYSWLGMEHIWGGLDHLLFVFGLLLLVGGGTRL
;
A
#
# COMPACT_ATOMS: atom_id res chain seq x y z
N MET A 1 -10.39 -29.91 46.97
CA MET A 1 -11.56 -29.26 46.33
C MET A 1 -11.23 -27.91 45.70
N SER A 2 -10.38 -27.07 46.31
CA SER A 2 -9.98 -25.75 45.76
C SER A 2 -9.13 -25.85 44.48
N SER A 3 -8.16 -26.76 44.44
CA SER A 3 -7.26 -26.99 43.29
C SER A 3 -7.98 -27.49 42.03
N LEU A 4 -9.01 -28.33 42.18
CA LEU A 4 -9.82 -28.81 41.05
C LEU A 4 -10.62 -27.66 40.42
N ARG A 5 -11.20 -26.76 41.23
CA ARG A 5 -11.91 -25.56 40.77
C ARG A 5 -11.00 -24.58 40.04
N LEU A 6 -9.77 -24.40 40.53
CA LEU A 6 -8.73 -23.60 39.87
C LEU A 6 -8.36 -24.17 38.50
N LEU A 7 -8.18 -25.49 38.41
CA LEU A 7 -7.88 -26.16 37.14
C LEU A 7 -9.05 -26.03 36.15
N THR A 8 -10.29 -26.11 36.64
CA THR A 8 -11.48 -25.96 35.80
C THR A 8 -11.61 -24.52 35.28
N CYS A 9 -11.36 -23.51 36.13
CA CYS A 9 -11.31 -22.10 35.71
C CYS A 9 -10.22 -21.84 34.68
N LEU A 10 -9.02 -22.41 34.86
CA LEU A 10 -7.91 -22.27 33.92
C LEU A 10 -8.25 -22.89 32.56
N LEU A 11 -8.90 -24.06 32.56
CA LEU A 11 -9.36 -24.71 31.31
C LEU A 11 -10.45 -23.89 30.60
N LEU A 12 -11.38 -23.30 31.35
CA LEU A 12 -12.44 -22.44 30.81
C LEU A 12 -11.89 -21.14 30.21
N LEU A 13 -10.81 -20.58 30.78
CA LEU A 13 -10.11 -19.41 30.24
C LEU A 13 -9.34 -19.72 28.94
N LEU A 14 -8.77 -20.92 28.81
CA LEU A 14 -8.05 -21.36 27.62
C LEU A 14 -8.97 -21.65 26.41
N VAL A 15 -10.26 -21.87 26.63
CA VAL A 15 -11.25 -22.15 25.56
C VAL A 15 -11.81 -20.87 24.92
N GLN A 16 -11.53 -19.68 25.47
CA GLN A 16 -12.03 -18.39 24.95
C GLN A 16 -11.19 -17.81 23.80
N VAL A 17 -10.34 -18.60 23.14
CA VAL A 17 -9.55 -18.14 21.99
C VAL A 17 -10.47 -18.02 20.77
N SER A 18 -11.16 -16.89 20.66
CA SER A 18 -11.88 -16.53 19.43
C SER A 18 -10.85 -16.23 18.33
N PRO A 19 -11.05 -16.70 17.09
CA PRO A 19 -10.18 -16.31 15.99
C PRO A 19 -10.30 -14.79 15.81
N ALA A 20 -9.21 -14.08 16.05
CA ALA A 20 -9.11 -12.67 15.73
C ALA A 20 -9.32 -12.52 14.22
N GLN A 21 -10.48 -12.00 13.83
CA GLN A 21 -10.75 -11.55 12.46
C GLN A 21 -9.92 -10.28 12.26
N ALA A 22 -8.64 -10.45 11.94
CA ALA A 22 -7.82 -9.34 11.48
C ALA A 22 -8.48 -8.80 10.20
N HIS A 23 -8.97 -7.56 10.26
CA HIS A 23 -9.52 -6.87 9.10
C HIS A 23 -8.45 -6.90 8.00
N ARG A 24 -8.75 -7.53 6.86
CA ARG A 24 -7.75 -7.72 5.80
C ARG A 24 -7.46 -6.38 5.15
N PHE A 25 -6.37 -5.76 5.55
CA PHE A 25 -5.83 -4.57 4.91
C PHE A 25 -5.01 -5.01 3.68
N ALA A 26 -5.71 -5.25 2.56
CA ALA A 26 -5.10 -5.66 1.30
C ALA A 26 -5.38 -4.60 0.22
N PRO A 27 -4.63 -3.48 0.22
CA PRO A 27 -4.80 -2.46 -0.82
C PRO A 27 -4.48 -3.05 -2.19
N SER A 28 -5.20 -2.57 -3.20
CA SER A 28 -4.86 -2.86 -4.60
C SER A 28 -3.57 -2.12 -4.98
N LEU A 29 -2.88 -2.55 -6.02
CA LEU A 29 -1.65 -1.91 -6.49
C LEU A 29 -1.76 -1.61 -7.98
N LEU A 30 -1.64 -0.34 -8.34
CA LEU A 30 -1.43 0.14 -9.70
C LEU A 30 0.02 0.56 -9.84
N LYS A 31 0.81 -0.21 -10.59
CA LYS A 31 2.19 0.14 -10.92
C LYS A 31 2.28 0.56 -12.38
N VAL A 32 2.88 1.70 -12.63
CA VAL A 32 3.15 2.24 -13.97
C VAL A 32 4.65 2.47 -14.07
N THR A 33 5.29 1.85 -15.06
CA THR A 33 6.72 2.00 -15.32
C THR A 33 6.90 2.48 -16.75
N GLU A 34 7.58 3.60 -16.95
CA GLU A 34 8.01 4.03 -18.27
C GLU A 34 9.15 3.13 -18.76
N ILE A 35 8.97 2.52 -19.93
CA ILE A 35 9.89 1.53 -20.52
C ILE A 35 10.55 2.04 -21.81
N GLY A 36 10.05 3.14 -22.36
CA GLY A 36 10.56 3.82 -23.54
C GLY A 36 9.84 5.16 -23.70
N ASP A 37 10.25 5.94 -24.70
CA ASP A 37 9.59 7.21 -25.04
C ASP A 37 8.08 7.00 -25.26
N GLN A 38 7.27 7.62 -24.39
CA GLN A 38 5.81 7.52 -24.33
C GLN A 38 5.29 6.07 -24.28
N GLN A 39 6.08 5.14 -23.75
CA GLN A 39 5.74 3.73 -23.62
C GLN A 39 5.76 3.33 -22.15
N TYR A 40 4.66 2.78 -21.67
CA TYR A 40 4.49 2.45 -20.27
C TYR A 40 4.05 0.99 -20.12
N ALA A 41 4.66 0.30 -19.16
CA ALA A 41 4.21 -0.98 -18.66
C ALA A 41 3.36 -0.75 -17.41
N MET A 42 2.11 -1.19 -17.46
CA MET A 42 1.17 -1.09 -16.36
C MET A 42 0.89 -2.46 -15.75
N VAL A 43 0.89 -2.54 -14.42
CA VAL A 43 0.53 -3.73 -13.65
C VAL A 43 -0.55 -3.34 -12.65
N TRP A 44 -1.67 -4.04 -12.70
CA TRP A 44 -2.80 -3.87 -11.81
C TRP A 44 -3.01 -5.14 -10.99
N LYS A 45 -2.85 -5.03 -9.67
CA LYS A 45 -3.05 -6.14 -8.73
C LYS A 45 -4.21 -5.81 -7.80
N THR A 46 -5.19 -6.71 -7.76
CA THR A 46 -6.36 -6.61 -6.89
C THR A 46 -6.47 -7.86 -6.02
N PRO A 47 -7.12 -7.80 -4.85
CA PRO A 47 -7.49 -9.00 -4.10
C PRO A 47 -8.39 -9.91 -4.94
N ALA A 48 -8.15 -11.23 -4.90
CA ALA A 48 -8.95 -12.20 -5.66
C ALA A 48 -10.39 -12.33 -5.13
N GLN A 49 -10.62 -11.90 -3.88
CA GLN A 49 -11.95 -11.80 -3.27
C GLN A 49 -12.33 -10.32 -3.20
N GLY A 50 -13.28 -9.90 -4.04
CA GLY A 50 -13.87 -8.57 -3.98
C GLY A 50 -14.83 -8.44 -2.79
N THR A 51 -14.97 -7.22 -2.28
CA THR A 51 -15.95 -6.88 -1.23
C THR A 51 -17.30 -6.46 -1.83
N SER A 52 -17.31 -6.06 -3.11
CA SER A 52 -18.49 -5.59 -3.84
C SER A 52 -18.56 -6.21 -5.24
N ASN A 53 -19.73 -6.06 -5.88
CA ASN A 53 -19.95 -6.43 -7.29
C ASN A 53 -19.44 -5.36 -8.28
N VAL A 54 -19.03 -4.19 -7.79
CA VAL A 54 -18.45 -3.13 -8.63
C VAL A 54 -16.96 -3.45 -8.88
N PRO A 55 -16.52 -3.61 -10.14
CA PRO A 55 -15.14 -3.94 -10.44
C PRO A 55 -14.22 -2.75 -10.18
N LEU A 56 -13.09 -3.02 -9.53
CA LEU A 56 -12.00 -2.05 -9.40
C LEU A 56 -11.22 -1.96 -10.71
N GLN A 57 -11.18 -0.77 -11.31
CA GLN A 57 -10.59 -0.56 -12.62
C GLN A 57 -9.69 0.69 -12.63
N PRO A 58 -8.43 0.57 -13.06
CA PRO A 58 -7.58 1.73 -13.29
C PRO A 58 -8.09 2.52 -14.50
N LEU A 59 -8.02 3.83 -14.40
CA LEU A 59 -8.30 4.81 -15.43
C LEU A 59 -7.01 5.61 -15.69
N TRP A 60 -6.78 5.91 -16.96
CA TRP A 60 -5.61 6.61 -17.47
C TRP A 60 -6.05 7.60 -18.56
N PRO A 61 -5.16 8.50 -19.01
CA PRO A 61 -5.50 9.50 -20.03
C PRO A 61 -5.96 8.91 -21.36
N ASP A 62 -6.90 9.56 -22.04
CA ASP A 62 -7.44 9.12 -23.34
C ASP A 62 -6.36 9.03 -24.44
N SER A 63 -5.23 9.73 -24.26
CA SER A 63 -4.07 9.71 -25.17
C SER A 63 -3.25 8.41 -25.10
N CYS A 64 -3.55 7.51 -24.16
CA CYS A 64 -2.87 6.24 -23.95
C CYS A 64 -3.65 5.05 -24.54
N GLU A 65 -3.04 4.39 -25.53
CA GLU A 65 -3.61 3.20 -26.17
C GLU A 65 -2.88 1.93 -25.71
N ILE A 66 -3.63 0.85 -25.47
CA ILE A 66 -3.06 -0.46 -25.11
C ILE A 66 -2.42 -1.07 -26.37
N THR A 67 -1.11 -1.30 -26.33
CA THR A 67 -0.36 -1.97 -27.40
C THR A 67 -0.25 -3.48 -27.17
N GLN A 68 -0.22 -3.92 -25.91
CA GLN A 68 -0.18 -5.32 -25.54
C GLN A 68 -0.98 -5.55 -24.25
N ALA A 69 -1.75 -6.63 -24.20
CA ALA A 69 -2.49 -7.03 -23.01
C ALA A 69 -2.17 -8.49 -22.67
N ASN A 70 -1.74 -8.74 -21.44
CA ASN A 70 -1.53 -10.09 -20.96
C ASN A 70 -2.80 -10.62 -20.28
N PRO A 71 -3.09 -11.92 -20.40
CA PRO A 71 -4.22 -12.51 -19.70
C PRO A 71 -4.02 -12.38 -18.18
N PRO A 72 -5.07 -12.06 -17.41
CA PRO A 72 -4.96 -11.94 -15.97
C PRO A 72 -4.48 -13.25 -15.33
N GLN A 73 -3.54 -13.14 -14.39
CA GLN A 73 -2.97 -14.26 -13.65
C GLN A 73 -3.37 -14.19 -12.18
N ILE A 74 -3.51 -15.35 -11.54
CA ILE A 74 -3.73 -15.43 -10.08
C ILE A 74 -2.38 -15.62 -9.40
N GLU A 75 -2.02 -14.70 -8.51
CA GLU A 75 -0.82 -14.76 -7.71
C GLU A 75 -1.19 -14.77 -6.22
N GLY A 76 -1.10 -15.96 -5.59
CA GLY A 76 -1.48 -16.12 -4.18
C GLY A 76 -2.93 -15.73 -3.94
N THR A 77 -3.16 -14.68 -3.17
CA THR A 77 -4.49 -14.15 -2.84
C THR A 77 -4.94 -13.00 -3.74
N GLY A 78 -4.16 -12.64 -4.78
CA GLY A 78 -4.45 -11.53 -5.68
C GLY A 78 -4.61 -11.95 -7.15
N LYS A 79 -5.33 -11.14 -7.91
CA LYS A 79 -5.42 -11.18 -9.37
C LYS A 79 -4.55 -10.06 -9.95
N VAL A 80 -3.64 -10.42 -10.84
CA VAL A 80 -2.71 -9.51 -11.53
C VAL A 80 -3.09 -9.42 -12.99
N SER A 81 -3.21 -8.20 -13.50
CA SER A 81 -3.40 -7.91 -14.92
C SER A 81 -2.27 -6.98 -15.35
N SER A 82 -1.71 -7.20 -16.53
CA SER A 82 -0.61 -6.38 -17.05
C SER A 82 -0.81 -6.01 -18.51
N TRP A 83 -0.42 -4.78 -18.83
CA TRP A 83 -0.55 -4.20 -20.15
C TRP A 83 0.68 -3.39 -20.50
N GLN A 84 0.98 -3.28 -21.77
CA GLN A 84 1.83 -2.23 -22.31
C GLN A 84 0.94 -1.23 -23.04
N MET A 85 1.26 0.04 -22.87
CA MET A 85 0.53 1.14 -23.49
C MET A 85 1.48 2.13 -24.13
N ARG A 86 1.00 2.80 -25.16
CA ARG A 86 1.68 3.90 -25.83
C ARG A 86 0.83 5.16 -25.72
N CYS A 87 1.40 6.21 -25.16
CA CYS A 87 0.71 7.47 -24.91
C CYS A 87 1.19 8.56 -25.87
N SER A 88 0.97 8.36 -27.17
CA SER A 88 1.50 9.24 -28.24
C SER A 88 0.87 10.64 -28.30
N GLY A 89 -0.24 10.86 -27.60
CA GLY A 89 -0.89 12.17 -27.51
C GLY A 89 -0.38 13.04 -26.37
N LEU A 90 0.55 12.54 -25.55
CA LEU A 90 1.12 13.28 -24.44
C LEU A 90 2.27 14.18 -24.90
N GLY A 91 2.48 15.28 -24.18
CA GLY A 91 3.60 16.19 -24.43
C GLY A 91 4.97 15.56 -24.11
N PRO A 92 6.05 16.35 -24.21
CA PRO A 92 7.40 15.87 -23.88
C PRO A 92 7.54 15.43 -22.41
N ASP A 93 6.65 15.91 -21.53
CA ASP A 93 6.60 15.56 -20.12
C ASP A 93 5.88 14.22 -19.85
N GLY A 94 5.35 13.57 -20.89
CA GLY A 94 4.72 12.25 -20.80
C GLY A 94 3.52 12.26 -19.86
N LEU A 95 3.53 11.34 -18.88
CA LEU A 95 2.47 11.24 -17.86
C LEU A 95 2.51 12.35 -16.80
N VAL A 96 3.51 13.23 -16.79
CA VAL A 96 3.56 14.31 -15.80
C VAL A 96 2.50 15.37 -16.10
N GLY A 97 1.74 15.77 -15.09
CA GLY A 97 0.57 16.63 -15.21
C GLY A 97 -0.71 15.87 -15.59
N GLU A 98 -0.60 14.60 -15.95
CA GLU A 98 -1.74 13.76 -16.29
C GLU A 98 -2.36 13.10 -15.06
N MET A 99 -3.62 12.72 -15.21
CA MET A 99 -4.42 12.12 -14.15
C MET A 99 -4.50 10.60 -14.31
N LEU A 100 -4.18 9.88 -13.24
CA LEU A 100 -4.49 8.47 -13.04
C LEU A 100 -5.61 8.34 -12.01
N ALA A 101 -6.56 7.45 -12.22
CA ALA A 101 -7.63 7.23 -11.24
C ALA A 101 -7.95 5.74 -11.10
N VAL A 102 -8.67 5.38 -10.03
CA VAL A 102 -9.19 4.02 -9.86
C VAL A 102 -10.69 4.10 -9.59
N LYS A 103 -11.47 3.57 -10.52
CA LYS A 103 -12.92 3.45 -10.39
C LYS A 103 -13.27 2.31 -9.44
N GLY A 104 -14.33 2.49 -8.65
CA GLY A 104 -14.89 1.45 -7.77
C GLY A 104 -14.34 1.47 -6.34
N LEU A 105 -13.41 2.38 -6.01
CA LEU A 105 -12.84 2.48 -4.65
C LEU A 105 -13.91 2.77 -3.58
N PRO A 106 -14.82 3.75 -3.76
CA PRO A 106 -15.87 4.04 -2.77
C PRO A 106 -16.79 2.85 -2.52
N GLU A 107 -17.22 2.15 -3.56
CA GLU A 107 -18.18 1.04 -3.47
C GLU A 107 -17.57 -0.22 -2.85
N ASN A 108 -16.25 -0.38 -2.93
CA ASN A 108 -15.53 -1.50 -2.33
C ASN A 108 -14.98 -1.17 -0.93
N GLN A 109 -15.08 0.09 -0.47
CA GLN A 109 -14.37 0.60 0.70
C GLN A 109 -12.89 0.19 0.69
N ALA A 110 -12.32 0.25 -0.51
CA ALA A 110 -10.96 -0.21 -0.80
C ALA A 110 -10.03 0.97 -0.97
N SER A 111 -8.74 0.69 -0.82
CA SER A 111 -7.66 1.61 -1.18
C SER A 111 -6.79 0.99 -2.27
N ALA A 112 -6.13 1.85 -3.05
CA ALA A 112 -5.17 1.45 -4.07
C ALA A 112 -3.88 2.26 -3.94
N LEU A 113 -2.75 1.57 -3.88
CA LEU A 113 -1.44 2.18 -3.99
C LEU A 113 -1.11 2.40 -5.47
N VAL A 114 -0.90 3.64 -5.87
CA VAL A 114 -0.40 4.02 -7.20
C VAL A 114 1.10 4.26 -7.10
N MET A 115 1.88 3.58 -7.93
CA MET A 115 3.31 3.74 -8.06
C MET A 115 3.64 4.08 -9.50
N VAL A 116 4.33 5.20 -9.74
CA VAL A 116 4.76 5.63 -11.07
C VAL A 116 6.28 5.75 -11.07
N SER A 117 6.95 5.08 -12.01
CA SER A 117 8.40 5.15 -12.21
C SER A 117 8.68 5.63 -13.63
N LEU A 118 9.30 6.80 -13.76
CA LEU A 118 9.65 7.42 -15.04
C LEU A 118 11.11 7.14 -15.41
N LEU A 119 11.45 7.23 -16.70
CA LEU A 119 12.81 6.97 -17.22
C LEU A 119 13.83 8.03 -16.77
N ASP A 120 13.37 9.23 -16.45
CA ASP A 120 14.20 10.33 -15.93
C ASP A 120 14.62 10.14 -14.45
N GLY A 121 14.15 9.06 -13.80
CA GLY A 121 14.46 8.73 -12.42
C GLY A 121 13.45 9.28 -11.41
N ARG A 122 12.44 10.06 -11.84
CA ARG A 122 11.34 10.48 -10.96
C ARG A 122 10.47 9.28 -10.62
N ASN A 123 10.15 9.18 -9.33
CA ASN A 123 9.27 8.13 -8.80
C ASN A 123 8.20 8.80 -7.94
N TYR A 124 6.97 8.32 -8.08
CA TYR A 124 5.81 8.82 -7.37
C TYR A 124 5.09 7.67 -6.69
N GLN A 125 4.61 7.91 -5.48
CA GLN A 125 3.84 6.95 -4.73
C GLN A 125 2.69 7.67 -4.04
N GLN A 126 1.46 7.24 -4.30
CA GLN A 126 0.26 7.83 -3.71
C GLN A 126 -0.75 6.75 -3.36
N VAL A 127 -1.39 6.88 -2.19
CA VAL A 127 -2.52 6.02 -1.82
C VAL A 127 -3.82 6.73 -2.24
N LEU A 128 -4.60 6.04 -3.06
CA LEU A 128 -5.96 6.41 -3.43
C LEU A 128 -6.96 5.68 -2.53
N ASP A 129 -8.02 6.39 -2.16
CA ASP A 129 -9.10 5.89 -1.31
C ASP A 129 -10.46 6.37 -1.83
N ALA A 130 -11.51 6.15 -1.04
CA ALA A 130 -12.87 6.53 -1.40
C ALA A 130 -13.07 8.05 -1.52
N GLU A 131 -12.29 8.85 -0.79
CA GLU A 131 -12.40 10.32 -0.80
C GLU A 131 -11.57 10.94 -1.93
N ARG A 132 -10.42 10.33 -2.23
CA ARG A 132 -9.52 10.74 -3.30
C ARG A 132 -9.20 9.55 -4.20
N PRO A 133 -10.04 9.26 -5.20
CA PRO A 133 -9.84 8.16 -6.15
C PRO A 133 -8.95 8.55 -7.34
N GLU A 134 -8.38 9.76 -7.33
CA GLU A 134 -7.68 10.39 -8.44
C GLU A 134 -6.29 10.87 -7.99
N PHE A 135 -5.29 10.73 -8.86
CA PHE A 135 -3.92 11.19 -8.66
C PHE A 135 -3.42 11.90 -9.91
N VAL A 136 -3.15 13.21 -9.79
CA VAL A 136 -2.46 13.98 -10.82
C VAL A 136 -0.96 13.89 -10.54
N ILE A 137 -0.18 13.47 -11.54
CA ILE A 137 1.27 13.27 -11.38
C ILE A 137 1.96 14.65 -11.33
N PRO A 138 2.58 15.05 -10.21
CA PRO A 138 3.16 16.38 -10.08
C PRO A 138 4.49 16.49 -10.85
N ALA A 139 4.84 17.72 -11.26
CA ALA A 139 6.11 17.98 -11.95
C ALA A 139 7.35 17.71 -11.09
N GLU A 140 7.24 17.95 -9.78
CA GLU A 140 8.32 17.74 -8.82
C GLU A 140 8.27 16.33 -8.24
N SER A 141 9.43 15.67 -8.11
CA SER A 141 9.48 14.29 -7.58
C SER A 141 9.21 14.29 -6.09
N SER A 142 8.38 13.37 -5.61
CA SER A 142 8.07 13.21 -4.18
C SER A 142 9.29 12.81 -3.34
N ALA A 143 10.41 12.37 -3.93
CA ALA A 143 11.58 11.90 -3.19
C ALA A 143 12.24 13.00 -2.32
N GLY A 144 12.22 14.26 -2.76
CA GLY A 144 12.78 15.38 -1.98
C GLY A 144 11.87 15.81 -0.82
N GLU A 145 10.56 15.78 -1.05
CA GLU A 145 9.53 16.16 -0.07
C GLU A 145 9.39 15.08 1.03
N VAL A 146 9.43 13.81 0.63
CA VAL A 146 9.40 12.65 1.54
C VAL A 146 10.59 12.66 2.51
N MET A 147 11.80 13.07 2.10
CA MET A 147 12.95 13.11 3.01
C MET A 147 12.81 14.19 4.11
N GLY A 148 12.16 15.31 3.78
CA GLY A 148 11.82 16.37 4.74
C GLY A 148 10.70 15.93 5.70
N ASP A 149 9.63 15.35 5.16
CA ASP A 149 8.49 14.88 5.94
C ASP A 149 8.85 13.74 6.90
N TYR A 150 9.67 12.77 6.47
CA TYR A 150 10.15 11.72 7.38
C TYR A 150 11.11 12.25 8.46
N SER A 151 11.88 13.29 8.16
CA SER A 151 12.74 13.93 9.17
C SER A 151 11.90 14.68 10.20
N TRP A 152 10.82 15.33 9.78
CA TRP A 152 9.88 16.04 10.65
C TRP A 152 9.00 15.07 11.46
N LEU A 153 8.41 14.05 10.82
CA LEU A 153 7.64 12.99 11.50
C LEU A 153 8.50 12.20 12.49
N GLY A 154 9.76 11.93 12.13
CA GLY A 154 10.73 11.29 13.01
C GLY A 154 11.07 12.15 14.23
N MET A 155 11.12 13.47 14.06
CA MET A 155 11.38 14.42 15.14
C MET A 155 10.17 14.58 16.08
N GLU A 156 8.95 14.56 15.53
CA GLU A 156 7.71 14.56 16.32
C GLU A 156 7.52 13.27 17.13
N HIS A 157 7.90 12.10 16.58
CA HIS A 157 7.87 10.83 17.32
C HIS A 157 8.88 10.77 18.47
N ILE A 158 10.07 11.37 18.30
CA ILE A 158 11.09 11.42 19.35
C ILE A 158 10.68 12.39 20.48
N TRP A 159 9.97 13.47 20.17
CA TRP A 159 9.48 14.44 21.16
C TRP A 159 8.12 14.10 21.80
N GLY A 160 7.33 13.23 21.18
CA GLY A 160 5.94 12.95 21.57
C GLY A 160 5.72 11.92 22.69
N GLY A 161 6.74 11.25 23.24
CA GLY A 161 6.44 10.21 24.23
C GLY A 161 7.58 9.76 25.14
N LEU A 162 7.42 10.02 26.44
CA LEU A 162 8.09 9.28 27.53
C LEU A 162 8.03 7.76 27.33
N ASP A 163 6.99 7.25 26.68
CA ASP A 163 6.73 5.82 26.47
C ASP A 163 7.79 5.14 25.59
N HIS A 164 8.27 5.81 24.53
CA HIS A 164 9.35 5.27 23.67
C HIS A 164 10.71 5.26 24.39
N LEU A 165 11.00 6.29 25.20
CA LEU A 165 12.20 6.33 26.03
C LEU A 165 12.18 5.24 27.09
N LEU A 166 11.03 4.97 27.71
CA LEU A 166 10.85 3.87 28.66
C LEU A 166 11.00 2.48 27.99
N PHE A 167 10.54 2.32 26.75
CA PHE A 167 10.71 1.10 25.98
C PHE A 167 12.20 0.80 25.69
N VAL A 168 12.94 1.79 25.18
CA VAL A 168 14.39 1.62 24.90
C VAL A 168 15.18 1.42 26.20
N PHE A 169 14.82 2.14 27.27
CA PHE A 169 15.41 1.94 28.59
C PHE A 169 15.14 0.52 29.13
N GLY A 170 13.94 -0.01 28.92
CA GLY A 170 13.59 -1.39 29.22
C GLY A 170 14.44 -2.39 28.46
N LEU A 171 14.66 -2.19 27.16
CA LEU A 171 15.55 -3.05 26.35
C LEU A 171 17.01 -2.99 26.81
N LEU A 172 17.51 -1.81 27.20
CA LEU A 172 18.85 -1.66 27.76
C LEU A 172 19.01 -2.39 29.09
N LEU A 173 17.99 -2.38 29.96
CA LEU A 173 18.01 -3.18 31.20
C LEU A 173 17.93 -4.68 30.91
N LEU A 174 17.16 -5.09 29.89
CA LEU A 174 16.97 -6.49 29.52
C LEU A 174 18.25 -7.09 28.88
N VAL A 175 18.97 -6.31 28.07
CA VAL A 175 20.23 -6.73 27.43
C VAL A 175 21.45 -6.51 28.33
N GLY A 176 21.46 -5.47 29.17
CA GLY A 176 22.55 -5.16 30.11
C GLY A 176 22.52 -5.98 31.39
N GLY A 177 21.38 -6.57 31.75
CA GLY A 177 21.21 -7.46 32.89
C GLY A 177 21.71 -8.87 32.58
N GLY A 178 23.02 -9.01 32.38
CA GLY A 178 23.67 -10.30 32.18
C GLY A 178 23.44 -11.26 33.35
N THR A 179 22.44 -12.13 33.22
CA THR A 179 22.56 -13.52 33.66
C THR A 179 22.00 -14.36 32.51
N ARG A 180 22.91 -15.07 31.85
CA ARG A 180 22.59 -16.07 30.84
C ARG A 180 21.49 -16.99 31.34
N LEU A 181 20.44 -17.16 30.55
CA LEU A 181 19.64 -18.38 30.50
C LEU A 181 19.99 -19.10 29.20
#